data_AF-A0A7J6BDH8-F1
#
_entry.id   AF-A0A7J6BDH8-F1
#
_cell.length_a   1.000
_cell.length_b   1.000
_cell.length_c   1.000
_cell.angle_alpha   90.00
_cell.angle_beta   90.00
_cell.angle_gamma   90.00
#
_symmetry.space_group_name_H-M   'P 1'
#
loop_
_entity.id
_entity.type
_entity.pdbx_description
1 polymer ?
#
loop_
_entity_poly.entity_id
_entity_poly.type
_entity_poly.pdbx_seq_one_letter_code
_entity_poly.pdbx_strand_id
1 'polypeptide(L)'
;MEHTISKTRASVNENAPSVELLQGQNKLVCLVYGYSPSAINITWLQNNVSVQHDDSTNRSAKRPDGKFSIKSHLQVQASEWAPGDTYTCHVEHITGIVTRDISKKEITEETIYFDEKRISSCLTAPSRV
;
A
#
# COMPACT_ATOMS: atom_id res chain seq x y z
N MET A 1 30.97 15.08 34.18
CA MET A 1 31.26 13.70 33.72
C MET A 1 30.13 13.35 32.78
N GLU A 2 30.40 13.41 31.48
CA GLU A 2 29.37 13.27 30.46
C GLU A 2 28.86 11.83 30.42
N HIS A 3 27.54 11.66 30.48
CA HIS A 3 26.88 10.37 30.38
C HIS A 3 26.83 9.96 28.90
N THR A 4 27.98 9.60 28.34
CA THR A 4 28.07 9.00 27.01
C THR A 4 27.60 7.56 27.11
N ILE A 5 26.28 7.35 27.04
CA ILE A 5 25.72 6.03 26.74
C ILE A 5 26.15 5.73 25.30
N SER A 6 27.29 5.07 25.20
CA SER A 6 27.78 4.46 23.97
C SER A 6 26.67 3.51 23.50
N LYS A 7 25.94 3.92 22.47
CA LYS A 7 24.94 3.10 21.78
C LYS A 7 25.66 1.85 21.29
N THR A 8 25.66 0.81 22.11
CA THR A 8 26.23 -0.48 21.76
C THR A 8 25.47 -0.96 20.55
N ARG A 9 26.13 -1.01 19.40
CA ARG A 9 25.52 -1.39 18.13
C ARG A 9 25.22 -2.88 18.18
N ALA A 10 24.07 -3.24 18.76
CA ALA A 10 23.52 -4.57 18.54
C ALA A 10 23.40 -4.75 17.02
N SER A 11 24.04 -5.79 16.49
CA SER A 11 23.91 -6.15 15.08
C SER A 11 22.52 -6.72 14.87
N VAL A 12 21.55 -5.84 14.65
CA VAL A 12 20.22 -6.23 14.22
C VAL A 12 20.33 -6.59 12.75
N ASN A 13 19.93 -7.80 12.37
CA ASN A 13 19.78 -8.15 10.96
C ASN A 13 18.67 -7.29 10.38
N GLU A 14 19.05 -6.28 9.62
CA GLU A 14 18.15 -5.36 8.95
C GLU A 14 17.69 -5.95 7.62
N ASN A 15 16.39 -5.95 7.38
CA ASN A 15 15.81 -6.36 6.11
C ASN A 15 14.99 -5.21 5.55
N ALA A 16 15.21 -4.88 4.27
CA ALA A 16 14.49 -3.81 3.61
C ALA A 16 13.03 -4.20 3.35
N PRO A 17 12.09 -3.24 3.44
CA PRO A 17 10.69 -3.48 3.13
C PRO A 17 10.50 -3.72 1.63
N SER A 18 9.66 -4.71 1.31
CA SER A 18 9.02 -4.83 0.01
C SER A 18 7.67 -4.14 0.08
N VAL A 19 7.37 -3.31 -0.93
CA VAL A 19 6.16 -2.48 -0.98
C VAL A 19 5.38 -2.81 -2.24
N GLU A 20 4.09 -3.10 -2.06
CA GLU A 20 3.13 -3.33 -3.14
C GLU A 20 1.93 -2.40 -2.95
N LEU A 21 1.51 -1.73 -4.02
CA LEU A 21 0.42 -0.77 -4.00
C LEU A 21 -0.76 -1.30 -4.83
N LEU A 22 -1.91 -1.44 -4.17
CA LEU A 22 -3.12 -2.03 -4.73
C LEU A 22 -4.25 -1.01 -4.81
N GLN A 23 -5.02 -1.07 -5.90
CA GLN A 23 -6.20 -0.24 -6.12
C GLN A 23 -7.49 -1.06 -5.95
N GLY A 24 -8.38 -0.57 -5.08
CA GLY A 24 -9.78 -0.96 -5.01
C GLY A 24 -10.70 0.11 -5.60
N GLN A 25 -12.01 -0.05 -5.44
CA GLN A 25 -13.00 0.87 -6.03
C GLN A 25 -12.88 2.30 -5.49
N ASN A 26 -12.84 2.47 -4.15
CA ASN A 26 -12.73 3.78 -3.47
C ASN A 26 -11.61 3.79 -2.42
N LYS A 27 -10.62 2.91 -2.55
CA LYS A 27 -9.53 2.77 -1.58
C LYS A 27 -8.23 2.32 -2.24
N LEU A 28 -7.13 2.79 -1.71
CA LEU A 28 -5.79 2.29 -1.99
C LEU A 28 -5.28 1.51 -0.78
N VAL A 29 -4.50 0.46 -1.05
CA VAL A 29 -3.88 -0.38 -0.02
C VAL A 29 -2.39 -0.48 -0.30
N CYS A 30 -1.58 -0.03 0.65
CA CYS A 30 -0.14 -0.21 0.62
C CYS A 30 0.24 -1.41 1.51
N LEU A 31 0.67 -2.49 0.87
CA LEU A 31 1.19 -3.69 1.53
C LEU A 31 2.69 -3.54 1.71
N VAL A 32 3.16 -3.60 2.96
CA VAL A 32 4.58 -3.57 3.27
C VAL A 32 4.96 -4.83 4.02
N TYR A 33 5.99 -5.54 3.57
CA TYR A 33 6.35 -6.85 4.12
C TYR A 33 7.85 -7.17 4.00
N GLY A 34 8.29 -8.17 4.76
CA GLY A 34 9.65 -8.69 4.68
C GLY A 34 10.71 -7.79 5.33
N TYR A 35 10.32 -6.84 6.18
CA TYR A 35 11.23 -5.91 6.83
C TYR A 35 11.55 -6.30 8.27
N SER A 36 12.70 -5.83 8.76
CA SER A 36 13.09 -5.87 10.16
C SER A 36 14.13 -4.77 10.42
N PRO A 37 14.12 -4.09 11.58
CA PRO A 37 13.18 -4.20 12.72
C PRO A 37 11.76 -3.69 12.41
N SER A 38 10.82 -3.78 13.37
CA SER A 38 9.40 -3.45 13.15
C SER A 38 9.08 -1.96 12.99
N ALA A 39 10.03 -1.09 13.34
CA ALA A 39 9.86 0.35 13.31
C ALA A 39 9.88 0.86 11.87
N ILE A 40 8.77 1.45 11.44
CA ILE A 40 8.54 1.93 10.09
C ILE A 40 7.57 3.11 10.13
N ASN A 41 7.69 4.03 9.19
CA ASN A 41 6.75 5.13 9.00
C ASN A 41 6.15 5.05 7.60
N ILE A 42 4.83 5.21 7.48
CA ILE A 42 4.12 5.15 6.21
C ILE A 42 3.35 6.46 6.06
N THR A 43 3.60 7.14 4.95
CA THR A 43 2.93 8.39 4.58
C THR A 43 2.28 8.22 3.22
N TRP A 44 1.07 8.75 3.07
CA TRP A 44 0.42 8.85 1.76
C TRP A 44 0.61 10.24 1.20
N LEU A 45 0.98 10.32 -0.08
CA LEU A 45 1.08 11.57 -0.82
C LEU A 45 0.10 11.55 -2.00
N GLN A 46 -0.54 12.67 -2.28
CA GLN A 46 -1.21 12.96 -3.55
C GLN A 46 -0.44 14.07 -4.23
N ASN A 47 0.12 13.82 -5.42
CA ASN A 47 0.92 14.79 -6.16
C ASN A 47 2.03 15.42 -5.30
N ASN A 48 2.73 14.59 -4.50
CA ASN A 48 3.78 14.98 -3.54
C ASN A 48 3.30 15.77 -2.30
N VAL A 49 2.00 15.94 -2.09
CA VAL A 49 1.43 16.58 -0.90
C VAL A 49 0.88 15.51 0.05
N SER A 50 1.21 15.59 1.34
CA SER A 50 0.73 14.61 2.32
C SER A 50 -0.78 14.66 2.49
N VAL A 51 -1.40 13.48 2.50
CA VAL A 51 -2.85 13.32 2.73
C VAL A 51 -3.10 12.51 3.99
N GLN A 52 -4.21 12.80 4.66
CA GLN A 52 -4.62 12.04 5.84
C GLN A 52 -5.09 10.64 5.42
N HIS A 53 -4.67 9.62 6.16
CA HIS A 53 -5.02 8.24 5.89
C HIS A 53 -5.51 7.57 7.17
N ASP A 54 -6.05 6.36 7.04
CA ASP A 54 -6.59 5.64 8.18
C ASP A 54 -5.47 5.04 9.04
N ASP A 55 -5.34 5.52 10.27
CA ASP A 55 -4.36 5.02 11.24
C ASP A 55 -4.74 3.66 11.85
N SER A 56 -5.97 3.17 11.62
CA SER A 56 -6.53 1.99 12.30
C SER A 56 -5.78 0.68 12.02
N THR A 57 -4.91 0.63 11.01
CA THR A 57 -4.18 -0.57 10.57
C THR A 57 -2.65 -0.49 10.74
N ASN A 58 -2.14 0.50 11.47
CA ASN A 58 -0.71 0.82 11.56
C ASN A 58 0.17 -0.11 12.45
N ARG A 59 -0.29 -1.30 12.84
CA ARG A 59 0.54 -2.22 13.67
C ARG A 59 1.20 -3.30 12.83
N SER A 60 2.54 -3.26 12.78
CA SER A 60 3.38 -4.31 12.21
C SER A 60 3.09 -5.67 12.86
N ALA A 61 2.67 -6.64 12.06
CA ALA A 61 2.52 -8.04 12.47
C ALA A 61 3.82 -8.81 12.20
N LYS A 62 4.29 -9.59 13.19
CA LYS A 62 5.44 -10.50 13.01
C LYS A 62 5.00 -11.76 12.27
N ARG A 63 5.75 -12.15 11.25
CA ARG A 63 5.51 -13.32 10.40
C ARG A 63 6.35 -14.52 10.86
N PRO A 64 6.03 -15.76 10.44
CA PRO A 64 6.77 -16.96 10.84
C PRO A 64 8.25 -16.96 10.46
N ASP A 65 8.62 -16.24 9.41
CA ASP A 65 10.01 -16.02 8.97
C ASP A 65 10.80 -15.04 9.86
N GLY A 66 10.17 -14.52 10.92
CA GLY A 66 10.75 -13.55 11.85
C GLY A 66 10.70 -12.10 11.39
N LYS A 67 10.22 -11.83 10.17
CA LYS A 67 10.10 -10.49 9.58
C LYS A 67 8.74 -9.88 9.86
N PHE A 68 8.57 -8.60 9.55
CA PHE A 68 7.34 -7.86 9.81
C PHE A 68 6.56 -7.58 8.52
N SER A 69 5.26 -7.37 8.69
CA SER A 69 4.35 -6.94 7.65
C SER A 69 3.29 -5.99 8.21
N ILE A 70 2.86 -5.01 7.42
CA ILE A 70 1.86 -4.00 7.77
C ILE A 70 1.06 -3.64 6.50
N LYS A 71 -0.18 -3.18 6.69
CA LYS A 71 -1.02 -2.70 5.60
C LYS A 71 -1.53 -1.31 5.97
N SER A 72 -1.33 -0.33 5.11
CA SER A 72 -1.90 1.01 5.25
C SER A 72 -3.01 1.20 4.22
N HIS A 73 -4.08 1.89 4.62
CA HIS A 73 -5.27 2.12 3.80
C HIS A 73 -5.49 3.61 3.60
N LEU A 74 -5.77 4.01 2.36
CA LEU A 74 -6.19 5.36 2.03
C LEU A 74 -7.56 5.29 1.37
N GLN A 75 -8.54 5.99 1.92
CA GLN A 75 -9.82 6.21 1.24
C GLN A 75 -9.62 7.27 0.17
N VAL A 76 -10.09 7.00 -1.04
CA VAL A 76 -9.93 7.91 -2.19
C VAL A 76 -11.30 8.13 -2.79
N GLN A 77 -11.76 9.39 -2.78
CA GLN A 77 -13.01 9.74 -3.46
C GLN A 77 -12.76 9.86 -4.96
N ALA A 78 -13.69 9.34 -5.78
CA ALA A 78 -13.57 9.40 -7.23
C ALA A 78 -13.49 10.84 -7.78
N SER A 79 -14.07 11.81 -7.05
CA SER A 79 -14.00 13.24 -7.34
C SER A 79 -12.63 13.87 -7.03
N GLU A 80 -11.84 13.25 -6.16
CA GLU A 80 -10.53 13.74 -5.71
C GLU A 80 -9.38 13.13 -6.52
N TRP A 81 -9.60 11.98 -7.17
CA TRP A 81 -8.62 11.35 -8.04
C TRP A 81 -8.87 11.71 -9.50
N ALA A 82 -8.24 12.77 -9.99
CA ALA A 82 -8.34 13.19 -11.39
C ALA A 82 -7.42 12.35 -12.31
N PRO A 83 -7.71 12.26 -13.62
CA PRO A 83 -6.73 11.78 -14.58
C PRO A 83 -5.44 12.59 -14.48
N GLY A 84 -4.29 11.92 -14.38
CA GLY A 84 -2.98 12.55 -14.17
C GLY A 84 -2.56 12.67 -12.70
N ASP A 85 -3.49 12.59 -11.75
CA ASP A 85 -3.13 12.56 -10.33
C ASP A 85 -2.46 11.23 -9.97
N THR A 86 -1.45 11.34 -9.12
CA THR A 86 -0.68 10.20 -8.64
C THR A 86 -0.72 10.14 -7.12
N TYR A 87 -1.09 8.98 -6.60
CA TYR A 87 -0.96 8.65 -5.19
C TYR A 87 0.31 7.86 -4.95
N THR A 88 1.03 8.20 -3.90
CA THR A 88 2.28 7.56 -3.49
C THR A 88 2.15 7.01 -2.09
N CYS A 89 2.49 5.74 -1.92
CA CYS A 89 2.83 5.18 -0.62
C CYS A 89 4.33 5.41 -0.37
N HIS A 90 4.64 6.26 0.60
CA HIS A 90 5.99 6.62 1.01
C HIS A 90 6.35 5.89 2.31
N VAL A 91 7.33 4.99 2.25
CA VAL A 91 7.69 4.11 3.36
C VAL A 91 9.11 4.40 3.82
N GLU A 92 9.27 4.83 5.07
CA GLU A 92 10.57 5.08 5.70
C GLU A 92 10.92 3.96 6.67
N HIS A 93 12.09 3.36 6.46
CA HIS A 93 12.65 2.31 7.31
C HIS A 93 14.12 2.59 7.58
N ILE A 94 14.72 1.95 8.59
CA ILE A 94 16.16 2.16 8.91
C ILE A 94 17.09 1.82 7.74
N THR A 95 16.66 0.91 6.86
CA THR A 95 17.40 0.54 5.64
C THR A 95 17.25 1.54 4.50
N GLY A 96 16.42 2.58 4.64
CA GLY A 96 16.15 3.57 3.62
C GLY A 96 14.66 3.79 3.33
N ILE A 97 14.40 4.52 2.25
CA ILE A 97 13.06 4.91 1.82
C ILE A 97 12.67 4.09 0.59
N VAL A 98 11.43 3.58 0.59
CA VAL A 98 10.84 2.89 -0.55
C VAL A 98 9.51 3.55 -0.88
N THR A 99 9.32 3.92 -2.14
CA THR A 99 8.07 4.50 -2.62
C THR A 99 7.39 3.61 -3.64
N ARG A 100 6.06 3.65 -3.67
CA ARG A 100 5.26 3.10 -4.76
C ARG A 100 4.17 4.07 -5.15
N ASP A 101 4.01 4.22 -6.45
CA ASP A 101 3.09 5.18 -7.05
C ASP A 101 1.98 4.46 -7.80
N ILE A 102 0.79 5.04 -7.79
CA ILE A 102 -0.33 4.63 -8.60
C ILE A 102 -1.03 5.85 -9.16
N SER A 103 -1.13 5.90 -10.48
CA SER A 103 -1.93 6.89 -11.19
C SER A 103 -3.31 6.29 -11.47
N LYS A 104 -4.32 7.16 -11.65
CA LYS A 104 -5.65 6.71 -12.02
C LYS A 104 -5.52 5.92 -13.32
N LYS A 105 -5.82 4.62 -13.29
CA LYS A 105 -6.01 3.88 -14.54
C LYS A 105 -7.20 4.53 -15.22
N GLU A 106 -7.00 5.07 -16.41
CA GLU A 106 -8.13 5.36 -17.28
C GLU A 106 -8.90 4.04 -17.42
N ILE A 107 -10.17 4.07 -17.06
CA ILE A 107 -11.08 3.01 -17.44
C ILE A 107 -11.15 3.15 -18.96
N THR A 108 -10.36 2.36 -19.69
CA THR A 108 -10.44 2.34 -21.14
C THR A 108 -11.81 1.78 -21.53
N GLU A 109 -12.36 2.24 -22.65
CA GLU A 109 -13.61 1.71 -23.20
C GLU A 109 -13.56 0.17 -23.38
N GLU A 110 -12.35 -0.38 -23.53
CA GLU A 110 -12.08 -1.80 -23.58
C GLU A 110 -12.44 -2.54 -22.29
N THR A 111 -12.09 -2.02 -21.09
CA THR A 111 -12.42 -2.69 -19.82
C THR A 111 -13.92 -2.65 -19.48
N ILE A 112 -14.64 -1.60 -19.91
CA ILE A 112 -16.10 -1.52 -19.77
C ILE A 112 -16.77 -2.59 -20.64
N TYR A 113 -16.31 -2.75 -21.88
CA TYR A 113 -16.82 -3.74 -22.81
C TYR A 113 -16.62 -5.19 -22.35
N PHE A 114 -15.48 -5.50 -21.70
CA PHE A 114 -15.24 -6.83 -21.13
C PHE A 114 -16.13 -7.13 -19.91
N ASP A 115 -16.42 -6.13 -19.06
CA ASP A 115 -17.28 -6.33 -17.89
C ASP A 115 -18.75 -6.52 -18.28
N GLU A 116 -19.26 -5.77 -19.27
CA GLU A 116 -20.61 -5.99 -19.83
C GLU A 116 -20.79 -7.39 -20.41
N LYS A 117 -19.81 -7.90 -21.15
CA LYS A 117 -19.84 -9.28 -21.67
C LYS A 117 -19.84 -10.32 -20.55
N ARG A 118 -19.13 -10.06 -19.45
CA ARG A 118 -19.10 -10.96 -18.29
C ARG A 118 -20.44 -10.95 -17.56
N ILE A 119 -21.05 -9.79 -17.35
CA ILE A 119 -22.39 -9.65 -16.77
C ILE A 119 -23.44 -10.33 -17.66
N SER A 120 -23.35 -10.16 -18.97
CA SER A 120 -24.24 -10.81 -19.96
C SER A 120 -24.11 -12.34 -19.94
N SER A 121 -22.88 -12.87 -19.79
CA SER A 121 -22.63 -14.31 -19.71
C SER A 121 -23.20 -14.97 -18.45
N CYS A 122 -23.37 -14.23 -17.35
CA CYS A 122 -24.01 -14.73 -16.13
C CYS A 122 -25.54 -14.86 -16.28
N LEU A 123 -26.19 -14.04 -17.10
CA LEU A 123 -27.64 -14.04 -17.29
C LEU A 123 -28.14 -15.13 -18.24
N THR A 124 -27.24 -15.79 -18.98
CA THR A 124 -27.58 -16.81 -19.99
C THR A 124 -27.24 -18.24 -19.56
N ALA A 125 -26.81 -18.46 -18.31
CA ALA A 125 -26.59 -19.81 -17.81
C ALA A 125 -27.93 -20.58 -17.76
N PRO A 126 -28.10 -21.68 -18.52
CA PRO A 126 -29.31 -22.47 -18.43
C PRO A 126 -29.39 -23.09 -17.04
N SER A 127 -30.55 -22.95 -16.39
CA SER A 127 -30.85 -23.69 -15.15
C SER A 127 -30.65 -25.17 -15.43
N ARG A 128 -29.73 -25.81 -14.70
CA ARG A 128 -29.54 -27.27 -14.75
C ARG A 128 -30.87 -27.94 -14.39
N VAL A 129 -31.45 -28.64 -15.35
CA VAL A 129 -32.54 -29.62 -15.16
C VAL A 129 -31.97 -30.91 -14.59
#